data_AF-A0A2V8PYN1-F1
#
_entry.id   AF-A0A2V8PYN1-F1
#
_cell.length_a   1.000
_cell.length_b   1.000
_cell.length_c   1.000
_cell.angle_alpha   90.00
_cell.angle_beta   90.00
_cell.angle_gamma   90.00
#
_symmetry.space_group_name_H-M   'P 1'
#
loop_
_entity.id
_entity.type
_entity.pdbx_description
1 polymer ?
#
loop_
_entity_poly.entity_id
_entity_poly.type
_entity_poly.pdbx_seq_one_letter_code
_entity_poly.pdbx_strand_id
1 'polypeptide(L)' 'MNVAIVVAGGKGTRLGGNRPKQFIELNAIPIIVHTLRQ' A
#
# COMPACT_ATOMS: atom_id res chain seq x y z
N MET A 1 0.37 0.75 25.58
CA MET A 1 0.91 1.43 24.38
C MET A 1 0.73 0.47 23.22
N ASN A 2 -0.12 0.81 22.26
CA ASN A 2 -0.41 -0.08 21.13
C ASN A 2 0.33 0.46 19.90
N VAL A 3 1.18 -0.37 19.30
CA VAL A 3 1.98 -0.03 18.13
C VAL A 3 1.72 -1.10 17.07
N ALA A 4 1.54 -0.65 15.83
CA ALA A 4 1.40 -1.53 14.68
C ALA A 4 2.50 -1.22 13.65
N ILE A 5 2.96 -2.24 12.93
CA ILE A 5 3.92 -2.10 11.83
C ILE A 5 3.24 -2.53 10.55
N VAL A 6 3.22 -1.65 9.54
CA VAL A 6 2.68 -1.93 8.21
C VAL A 6 3.84 -2.22 7.26
N VAL A 7 3.98 -3.47 6.82
CA VAL A 7 5.05 -3.90 5.90
C VAL A 7 4.73 -3.51 4.45
N ALA A 8 5.26 -2.36 4.00
CA ALA A 8 5.03 -1.81 2.67
C ALA A 8 6.29 -1.72 1.78
N GLY A 9 7.35 -2.48 2.09
CA GLY A 9 8.65 -2.43 1.37
C GLY A 9 8.76 -3.29 0.10
N GLY A 10 7.67 -3.94 -0.34
CA GLY A 10 7.71 -4.86 -1.48
C GLY A 10 7.70 -4.16 -2.85
N LYS A 11 8.39 -4.75 -3.85
CA LYS A 11 8.44 -4.22 -5.24
C LYS A 11 7.16 -4.43 -6.06
N GLY A 12 6.27 -5.35 -5.66
CA GLY A 12 4.99 -5.56 -6.34
C GLY A 12 5.06 -6.22 -7.74
N THR A 13 6.12 -6.97 -8.05
CA THR A 13 6.42 -7.48 -9.41
C THR A 13 5.31 -8.29 -10.09
N ARG A 14 4.51 -9.04 -9.32
CA ARG A 14 3.38 -9.83 -9.86
C ARG A 14 2.18 -8.99 -10.30
N LEU A 15 2.05 -7.78 -9.76
CA LEU A 15 0.95 -6.89 -10.11
C LEU A 15 1.21 -6.19 -11.46
N GLY A 16 2.48 -6.14 -11.88
CA GLY A 16 2.91 -5.38 -13.05
C GLY A 16 2.87 -3.86 -12.82
N GLY A 17 3.53 -3.12 -13.70
CA GLY A 17 3.57 -1.66 -13.66
C GLY A 17 4.82 -1.05 -13.02
N ASN A 18 4.98 0.26 -13.20
CA ASN A 18 6.20 1.00 -12.84
C ASN A 18 6.14 1.64 -11.44
N ARG A 19 5.02 1.46 -10.71
CA ARG A 19 4.79 2.02 -9.37
C ARG A 19 4.67 0.90 -8.34
N PRO A 20 5.34 0.98 -7.17
CA PRO A 20 5.15 0.01 -6.10
C PRO A 20 3.68 -0.12 -5.68
N LYS A 21 3.23 -1.36 -5.43
CA LYS A 21 1.79 -1.68 -5.23
C LYS A 21 1.11 -0.81 -4.18
N GLN A 22 1.76 -0.55 -3.05
CA GLN A 22 1.19 0.20 -1.93
C GLN A 22 0.75 1.64 -2.32
N PHE A 23 1.29 2.19 -3.42
CA PHE A 23 0.98 3.53 -3.91
C PHE A 23 0.04 3.54 -5.12
N ILE A 24 -0.47 2.37 -5.53
CA ILE A 24 -1.49 2.29 -6.57
C ILE A 24 -2.83 2.73 -5.98
N GLU A 25 -3.61 3.45 -6.77
CA GLU A 25 -4.92 3.93 -6.39
C GLU A 25 -5.98 2.84 -6.57
N LEU A 26 -6.84 2.70 -5.56
CA LEU A 26 -8.09 1.97 -5.60
C LEU A 26 -9.20 2.98 -5.29
N ASN A 27 -10.09 3.20 -6.25
CA ASN A 27 -11.13 4.24 -6.18
C ASN A 27 -10.54 5.63 -5.89
N ALA A 28 -9.53 6.04 -6.67
CA ALA A 28 -8.81 7.31 -6.52
C ALA A 28 -8.12 7.53 -5.16
N ILE A 29 -7.97 6.48 -4.34
CA ILE A 29 -7.30 6.54 -3.04
C ILE A 29 -6.16 5.49 -3.02
N PRO A 30 -4.93 5.86 -2.64
CA PRO A 30 -3.83 4.91 -2.58
C PRO A 30 -4.09 3.75 -1.61
N ILE A 31 -3.66 2.53 -1.96
CA ILE A 31 -3.80 1.33 -1.12
C ILE A 31 -3.23 1.53 0.30
N ILE A 32 -2.09 2.22 0.43
CA ILE A 32 -1.49 2.50 1.74
C ILE A 32 -2.40 3.36 2.63
N VAL A 33 -3.19 4.27 2.03
CA VAL A 33 -4.14 5.11 2.76
C VAL A 33 -5.30 4.28 3.26
N HIS A 34 -5.85 3.38 2.42
CA HIS A 34 -6.86 2.41 2.86
C HIS A 34 -6.35 1.53 4.01
N THR A 35 -5.08 1.14 3.97
CA THR A 35 -4.45 0.30 5.01
C THR A 35 -4.28 1.02 6.34
N LEU A 36 -4.10 2.34 6.34
CA LEU A 36 -3.91 3.16 7.54
C LEU A 36 -5.21 3.74 8.10
N ARG A 37 -6.29 3.75 7.31
CA ARG A 37 -7.61 4.21 7.77
C ARG A 37 -8.21 3.19 8.74
N GLN A 38 -8.91 3.72 9.74
CA GLN A 38 -9.86 2.96 10.57
C GLN A 38 -11.27 3.26 10.11
#